data_AF-A0A7M3MMQ2-F1
#
_entry.id   AF-A0A7M3MMQ2-F1
#
_cell.length_a   1.000
_cell.length_b   1.000
_cell.length_c   1.000
_cell.angle_alpha   90.00
_cell.angle_beta   90.00
_cell.angle_gamma   90.00
#
_symmetry.space_group_name_H-M   'P 1'
#
loop_
_entity.id
_entity.type
_entity.pdbx_description
1 polymer ?
#
loop_
_entity_poly.entity_id
_entity_poly.type
_entity_poly.pdbx_seq_one_letter_code
_entity_poly.pdbx_strand_id
1 'polypeptide(L)'
;SVNHNVKAIYQRYLGFFDGNPATLHPHPPVEAAKRYVAYMGGAEAILERARDDHEAGDDRWVAEVVRHVVFAEPDNTAARELLADALTQLGYQAESGPWRNFYLTGAKELRDGVMVLPTPSTTSPDVIAAMPTSLILDYLAIRLKHRDAAELAGSTLLVLTDVEERHLLELSNGVLHNRPVAADEEVTTDATVTSTRVWLNGLLAADDPATALTSGEDADITGDPTSLLSVFGLLDEFPFWFDIVTP
;
A
#
# COMPACT_ATOMS: atom_id res chain seq x y z
N SER A 1 16.56 9.22 13.00
CA SER A 1 17.63 8.81 13.94
C SER A 1 18.85 8.41 13.12
N VAL A 2 20.05 8.47 13.71
CA VAL A 2 21.29 8.09 13.00
C VAL A 2 21.21 6.65 12.47
N ASN A 3 20.64 5.73 13.25
CA ASN A 3 20.56 4.31 12.89
C ASN A 3 19.81 4.06 11.56
N HIS A 4 18.57 4.57 11.40
CA HIS A 4 17.83 4.35 10.15
C HIS A 4 18.36 5.18 8.98
N ASN A 5 18.93 6.36 9.23
CA ASN A 5 19.52 7.17 8.17
C ASN A 5 20.75 6.48 7.54
N VAL A 6 21.61 5.86 8.37
CA VAL A 6 22.76 5.10 7.87
C VAL A 6 22.32 3.88 7.06
N LYS A 7 21.28 3.15 7.51
CA LYS A 7 20.68 2.05 6.74
C LYS A 7 20.09 2.53 5.41
N ALA A 8 19.42 3.68 5.39
CA ALA A 8 18.88 4.27 4.17
C ALA A 8 19.98 4.68 3.17
N ILE A 9 21.13 5.16 3.65
CA ILE A 9 22.29 5.42 2.80
C ILE A 9 22.77 4.13 2.14
N TYR A 10 22.94 3.04 2.90
CA TYR A 10 23.29 1.74 2.33
C TYR A 10 22.28 1.32 1.25
N GLN A 11 20.97 1.39 1.56
CA GLN A 11 19.91 1.02 0.62
C GLN A 11 19.91 1.88 -0.64
N ARG A 12 20.24 3.17 -0.55
CA ARG A 12 20.36 4.06 -1.71
C ARG A 12 21.46 3.63 -2.68
N TYR A 13 22.59 3.14 -2.17
CA TYR A 13 23.75 2.82 -3.00
C TYR A 13 23.81 1.34 -3.42
N LEU A 14 23.34 0.43 -2.57
CA LEU A 14 23.50 -1.02 -2.75
C LEU A 14 22.17 -1.78 -2.84
N GLY A 15 21.04 -1.11 -2.58
CA GLY A 15 19.72 -1.73 -2.57
C GLY A 15 19.40 -2.44 -1.25
N PHE A 16 18.31 -3.22 -1.24
CA PHE A 16 17.83 -3.91 -0.04
C PHE A 16 18.62 -5.19 0.29
N PHE A 17 19.26 -5.80 -0.71
CA PHE A 17 19.93 -7.08 -0.58
C PHE A 17 21.34 -6.90 0.00
N ASP A 18 21.65 -7.65 1.07
CA ASP A 18 22.92 -7.52 1.81
C ASP A 18 24.10 -8.27 1.15
N GLY A 19 23.86 -8.98 0.04
CA GLY A 19 24.86 -9.76 -0.68
C GLY A 19 24.97 -11.21 -0.22
N ASN A 20 24.33 -11.61 0.88
CA ASN A 20 24.34 -12.99 1.37
C ASN A 20 23.23 -13.81 0.68
N PRO A 21 23.53 -14.85 -0.12
CA PRO A 21 22.51 -15.63 -0.82
C PRO A 21 21.42 -16.23 0.09
N ALA A 22 21.69 -16.42 1.38
CA ALA A 22 20.69 -16.91 2.36
C ALA A 22 19.53 -15.93 2.59
N THR A 23 19.69 -14.63 2.28
CA THR A 23 18.68 -13.59 2.45
C THR A 23 18.03 -13.17 1.13
N LEU A 24 18.38 -13.84 0.00
CA LEU A 24 17.92 -13.46 -1.34
C LEU A 24 16.44 -13.78 -1.57
N HIS A 25 15.98 -14.94 -1.13
CA HIS A 25 14.61 -15.40 -1.29
C HIS A 25 14.10 -16.02 0.03
N PRO A 26 13.96 -15.21 1.09
CA PRO A 26 13.49 -15.69 2.38
C PRO A 26 12.02 -16.09 2.32
N HIS A 27 11.61 -16.98 3.21
CA HIS A 27 10.19 -17.29 3.39
C HIS A 27 9.40 -16.03 3.79
N PRO A 28 8.11 -15.90 3.40
CA PRO A 28 7.22 -14.88 3.93
C PRO A 28 7.18 -14.92 5.47
N PRO A 29 6.96 -13.78 6.16
CA PRO A 29 7.11 -13.68 7.61
C PRO A 29 6.35 -14.75 8.42
N VAL A 30 5.09 -15.03 8.08
CA VAL A 30 4.25 -16.04 8.77
C VAL A 30 4.81 -17.45 8.62
N GLU A 31 5.27 -17.80 7.42
CA GLU A 31 5.82 -19.13 7.13
C GLU A 31 7.20 -19.33 7.78
N ALA A 32 8.02 -18.27 7.83
CA ALA A 32 9.28 -18.28 8.57
C ALA A 32 9.02 -18.40 10.08
N ALA A 33 8.08 -17.62 10.62
CA ALA A 33 7.71 -17.59 12.04
C ALA A 33 7.34 -18.98 12.59
N LYS A 34 6.43 -19.70 11.91
CA LYS A 34 6.05 -21.08 12.30
C LYS A 34 7.26 -22.02 12.41
N ARG A 35 8.25 -21.88 11.51
CA ARG A 35 9.47 -22.71 11.49
C ARG A 35 10.44 -22.31 12.59
N TYR A 36 10.62 -21.01 12.85
CA TYR A 36 11.41 -20.54 13.99
C TYR A 36 10.86 -21.07 15.31
N VAL A 37 9.56 -20.96 15.52
CA VAL A 37 8.88 -21.48 16.72
C VAL A 37 9.12 -22.98 16.88
N ALA A 38 8.93 -23.76 15.81
CA ALA A 38 9.19 -25.20 15.83
C ALA A 38 10.67 -25.53 16.14
N TYR A 39 11.62 -24.80 15.54
CA TYR A 39 13.06 -25.04 15.73
C TYR A 39 13.54 -24.69 17.15
N MET A 40 12.92 -23.70 17.79
CA MET A 40 13.28 -23.23 19.12
C MET A 40 12.58 -23.99 20.26
N GLY A 41 11.76 -25.00 19.95
CA GLY A 41 11.11 -25.85 20.94
C GLY A 41 9.68 -25.46 21.30
N GLY A 42 9.02 -24.63 20.48
CA GLY A 42 7.64 -24.19 20.67
C GLY A 42 7.53 -22.82 21.33
N ALA A 43 6.31 -22.25 21.31
CA ALA A 43 6.03 -20.90 21.80
C ALA A 43 6.41 -20.74 23.28
N GLU A 44 6.00 -21.67 24.15
CA GLU A 44 6.27 -21.56 25.59
C GLU A 44 7.78 -21.52 25.91
N ALA A 45 8.58 -22.36 25.23
CA ALA A 45 10.03 -22.39 25.41
C ALA A 45 10.70 -21.07 24.99
N ILE A 46 10.18 -20.41 23.94
CA ILE A 46 10.63 -19.07 23.54
C ILE A 46 10.22 -18.05 24.60
N LEU A 47 8.97 -18.05 25.04
CA LEU A 47 8.44 -17.07 25.98
C LEU A 47 9.12 -17.15 27.36
N GLU A 48 9.46 -18.35 27.83
CA GLU A 48 10.24 -18.54 29.06
C GLU A 48 11.58 -17.81 28.98
N ARG A 49 12.37 -18.07 27.92
CA ARG A 49 13.69 -17.43 27.73
C ARG A 49 13.57 -15.94 27.46
N ALA A 50 12.57 -15.53 26.68
CA ALA A 50 12.36 -14.13 26.35
C ALA A 50 11.94 -13.30 27.58
N ARG A 51 11.31 -13.90 28.59
CA ARG A 51 11.08 -13.23 29.89
C ARG A 51 12.39 -12.99 30.62
N ASP A 52 13.28 -13.98 30.67
CA ASP A 52 14.61 -13.80 31.27
C ASP A 52 15.41 -12.69 30.55
N ASP A 53 15.38 -12.68 29.21
CA ASP A 53 16.03 -11.65 28.39
C ASP A 53 15.41 -10.25 28.63
N HIS A 54 14.08 -10.18 28.84
CA HIS A 54 13.38 -8.94 29.19
C HIS A 54 13.79 -8.43 30.57
N GLU A 55 13.86 -9.32 31.57
CA GLU A 55 14.33 -8.98 32.92
C GLU A 55 15.80 -8.51 32.92
N ALA A 56 16.61 -9.04 32.00
CA ALA A 56 17.98 -8.59 31.77
C ALA A 56 18.08 -7.27 30.98
N GLY A 57 16.97 -6.76 30.44
CA GLY A 57 16.90 -5.51 29.69
C GLY A 57 17.29 -5.61 28.21
N ASP A 58 17.36 -6.81 27.62
CA ASP A 58 17.63 -6.99 26.19
C ASP A 58 16.33 -6.93 25.35
N ASP A 59 15.58 -5.83 25.49
CA ASP A 59 14.29 -5.64 24.83
C ASP A 59 14.37 -5.67 23.30
N ARG A 60 15.55 -5.35 22.75
CA ARG A 60 15.77 -5.43 21.30
C ARG A 60 15.72 -6.86 20.82
N TRP A 61 16.35 -7.77 21.55
CA TRP A 61 16.31 -9.20 21.23
C TRP A 61 14.94 -9.80 21.52
N VAL A 62 14.32 -9.46 22.67
CA VAL A 62 12.96 -9.90 23.01
C VAL A 62 11.99 -9.52 21.89
N ALA A 63 12.04 -8.28 21.42
CA ALA A 63 11.18 -7.83 20.31
C ALA A 63 11.43 -8.62 19.01
N GLU A 64 12.69 -8.97 18.71
CA GLU A 64 13.04 -9.73 17.52
C GLU A 64 12.59 -11.19 17.58
N VAL A 65 12.77 -11.86 18.72
CA VAL A 65 12.44 -13.29 18.86
C VAL A 65 10.94 -13.51 19.08
N VAL A 66 10.29 -12.70 19.93
CA VAL A 66 8.87 -12.87 20.29
C VAL A 66 7.95 -12.51 19.12
N ARG A 67 8.35 -11.63 18.19
CA ARG A 67 7.58 -11.39 16.95
C ARG A 67 7.31 -12.68 16.18
N HIS A 68 8.23 -13.66 16.22
CA HIS A 68 8.04 -14.93 15.53
C HIS A 68 6.94 -15.77 16.21
N VAL A 69 6.77 -15.67 17.53
CA VAL A 69 5.64 -16.31 18.21
C VAL A 69 4.34 -15.62 17.81
N VAL A 70 4.29 -14.28 17.82
CA VAL A 70 3.08 -13.52 17.42
C VAL A 70 2.68 -13.79 15.97
N PHE A 71 3.63 -13.86 15.04
CA PHE A 71 3.32 -14.14 13.62
C PHE A 71 2.96 -15.61 13.36
N ALA A 72 3.36 -16.54 14.22
CA ALA A 72 2.98 -17.95 14.13
C ALA A 72 1.63 -18.24 14.81
N GLU A 73 1.36 -17.57 15.93
CA GLU A 73 0.22 -17.74 16.82
C GLU A 73 -0.37 -16.36 17.17
N PRO A 74 -1.11 -15.69 16.26
CA PRO A 74 -1.56 -14.30 16.43
C PRO A 74 -2.52 -14.10 17.61
N ASP A 75 -3.18 -15.16 18.07
CA ASP A 75 -4.09 -15.15 19.22
C ASP A 75 -3.38 -15.45 20.55
N ASN A 76 -2.06 -15.69 20.55
CA ASN A 76 -1.29 -15.98 21.76
C ASN A 76 -1.10 -14.70 22.60
N THR A 77 -2.02 -14.47 23.53
CA THR A 77 -2.03 -13.27 24.39
C THR A 77 -0.72 -13.10 25.17
N ALA A 78 -0.12 -14.19 25.67
CA ALA A 78 1.12 -14.10 26.42
C ALA A 78 2.30 -13.59 25.56
N ALA A 79 2.37 -14.01 24.31
CA ALA A 79 3.37 -13.51 23.36
C ALA A 79 3.13 -12.05 22.98
N ARG A 80 1.86 -11.68 22.75
CA ARG A 80 1.48 -10.30 22.43
C ARG A 80 1.82 -9.34 23.56
N GLU A 81 1.50 -9.71 24.80
CA GLU A 81 1.81 -8.89 25.99
C GLU A 81 3.32 -8.75 26.20
N LEU A 82 4.09 -9.85 26.13
CA LEU A 82 5.54 -9.78 26.30
C LEU A 82 6.21 -8.93 25.21
N LEU A 83 5.74 -9.06 23.95
CA LEU A 83 6.22 -8.20 22.87
C LEU A 83 5.83 -6.74 23.12
N ALA A 84 4.59 -6.48 23.56
CA ALA A 84 4.13 -5.13 23.89
C ALA A 84 4.95 -4.51 25.02
N ASP A 85 5.34 -5.27 26.04
CA ASP A 85 6.21 -4.83 27.13
C ASP A 85 7.60 -4.45 26.63
N ALA A 86 8.23 -5.31 25.82
CA ALA A 86 9.53 -5.02 25.21
C ALA A 86 9.49 -3.78 24.32
N LEU A 87 8.49 -3.67 23.43
CA LEU A 87 8.31 -2.46 22.60
C LEU A 87 8.05 -1.22 23.47
N THR A 88 7.31 -1.35 24.58
CA THR A 88 7.07 -0.24 25.51
C THR A 88 8.38 0.28 26.10
N GLN A 89 9.27 -0.62 26.55
CA GLN A 89 10.60 -0.24 27.06
C GLN A 89 11.47 0.43 25.99
N LEU A 90 11.50 -0.12 24.77
CA LEU A 90 12.20 0.50 23.64
C LEU A 90 11.64 1.89 23.32
N GLY A 91 10.32 2.08 23.42
CA GLY A 91 9.66 3.37 23.25
C GLY A 91 10.02 4.38 24.34
N TYR A 92 10.21 3.94 25.59
CA TYR A 92 10.67 4.81 26.69
C TYR A 92 12.12 5.25 26.53
N GLN A 93 12.97 4.38 25.99
CA GLN A 93 14.38 4.67 25.75
C GLN A 93 14.62 5.45 24.44
N ALA A 94 13.64 5.50 23.54
CA ALA A 94 13.78 6.16 22.25
C ALA A 94 13.82 7.69 22.35
N GLU A 95 14.97 8.28 22.00
CA GLU A 95 15.12 9.73 21.84
C GLU A 95 14.37 10.26 20.61
N SER A 96 14.28 9.46 19.55
CA SER A 96 13.61 9.83 18.30
C SER A 96 12.09 9.75 18.46
N GLY A 97 11.40 10.89 18.39
CA GLY A 97 9.93 10.97 18.45
C GLY A 97 9.20 9.94 17.56
N PRO A 98 9.54 9.81 16.26
CA PRO A 98 8.96 8.76 15.43
C PRO A 98 9.18 7.34 15.96
N TRP A 99 10.37 6.99 16.46
CA TRP A 99 10.64 5.65 17.00
C TRP A 99 9.80 5.37 18.24
N ARG A 100 9.73 6.34 19.15
CA ARG A 100 8.83 6.28 20.31
C ARG A 100 7.39 5.99 19.86
N ASN A 101 6.89 6.72 18.87
CA ASN A 101 5.53 6.54 18.38
C ASN A 101 5.32 5.14 17.76
N PHE A 102 6.22 4.67 16.89
CA PHE A 102 6.13 3.33 16.30
C PHE A 102 6.11 2.23 17.38
N TYR A 103 7.02 2.32 18.37
CA TYR A 103 7.09 1.35 19.45
C TYR A 103 5.83 1.34 20.32
N LEU A 104 5.36 2.51 20.76
CA LEU A 104 4.21 2.60 21.66
C LEU A 104 2.88 2.32 20.95
N THR A 105 2.74 2.68 19.67
CA THR A 105 1.56 2.30 18.87
C THR A 105 1.56 0.79 18.61
N GLY A 106 2.70 0.20 18.25
CA GLY A 106 2.79 -1.26 18.08
C GLY A 106 2.47 -2.02 19.37
N ALA A 107 2.97 -1.56 20.52
CA ALA A 107 2.61 -2.12 21.82
C ALA A 107 1.11 -1.99 22.12
N LYS A 108 0.49 -0.85 21.76
CA LYS A 108 -0.94 -0.64 21.94
C LYS A 108 -1.77 -1.59 21.06
N GLU A 109 -1.46 -1.73 19.79
CA GLU A 109 -2.18 -2.63 18.86
C GLU A 109 -2.01 -4.10 19.24
N LEU A 110 -0.86 -4.49 19.80
CA LEU A 110 -0.68 -5.84 20.36
C LEU A 110 -1.64 -6.12 21.51
N ARG A 111 -1.89 -5.14 22.39
CA ARG A 111 -2.78 -5.29 23.55
C ARG A 111 -4.27 -5.16 23.19
N ASP A 112 -4.59 -4.16 22.39
CA ASP A 112 -5.97 -3.72 22.17
C ASP A 112 -6.53 -4.11 20.79
N GLY A 113 -5.67 -4.56 19.87
CA GLY A 113 -6.00 -4.70 18.45
C GLY A 113 -5.96 -3.38 17.68
N VAL A 114 -6.14 -3.46 16.37
CA VAL A 114 -6.22 -2.28 15.49
C VAL A 114 -7.54 -1.55 15.74
N MET A 115 -7.46 -0.28 16.14
CA MET A 115 -8.65 0.55 16.34
C MET A 115 -9.10 1.16 15.02
N VAL A 116 -10.26 0.72 14.51
CA VAL A 116 -10.87 1.29 13.31
C VAL A 116 -11.54 2.61 13.66
N LEU A 117 -10.93 3.71 13.22
CA LEU A 117 -11.41 5.08 13.40
C LEU A 117 -11.70 5.73 12.03
N PRO A 118 -12.47 6.84 12.00
CA PRO A 118 -12.61 7.64 10.79
C PRO A 118 -11.23 8.01 10.23
N THR A 119 -11.00 7.66 8.97
CA THR A 119 -9.71 7.84 8.31
C THR A 119 -9.56 9.28 7.85
N PRO A 120 -8.38 9.91 8.03
CA PRO A 120 -8.13 11.21 7.43
C PRO A 120 -8.17 11.08 5.90
N SER A 121 -8.96 11.92 5.23
CA SER A 121 -8.85 12.04 3.77
C SER A 121 -7.58 12.81 3.45
N THR A 122 -6.55 12.10 2.98
CA THR A 122 -5.27 12.70 2.57
C THR A 122 -5.33 13.29 1.16
N THR A 123 -6.40 13.00 0.42
CA THR A 123 -6.63 13.44 -0.97
C THR A 123 -7.70 14.53 -0.98
N SER A 124 -7.33 15.74 -0.53
CA SER A 124 -8.25 16.88 -0.62
C SER A 124 -8.51 17.28 -2.08
N PRO A 125 -9.62 17.97 -2.38
CA PRO A 125 -9.88 18.47 -3.74
C PRO A 125 -8.73 19.31 -4.29
N ASP A 126 -8.09 20.12 -3.46
CA ASP A 126 -6.93 20.94 -3.85
C ASP A 126 -5.70 20.09 -4.21
N VAL A 127 -5.48 18.98 -3.50
CA VAL A 127 -4.41 18.03 -3.84
C VAL A 127 -4.70 17.36 -5.19
N ILE A 128 -5.94 16.91 -5.43
CA ILE A 128 -6.35 16.31 -6.72
C ILE A 128 -6.15 17.31 -7.87
N ALA A 129 -6.58 18.55 -7.68
CA ALA A 129 -6.44 19.59 -8.69
C ALA A 129 -4.98 19.91 -9.01
N ALA A 130 -4.08 19.83 -8.03
CA ALA A 130 -2.65 20.10 -8.20
C ALA A 130 -1.85 18.92 -8.79
N MET A 131 -2.38 17.70 -8.82
CA MET A 131 -1.70 16.55 -9.42
C MET A 131 -1.61 16.69 -10.94
N PRO A 132 -0.51 16.29 -11.58
CA PRO A 132 -0.48 16.13 -13.04
C PRO A 132 -1.50 15.07 -13.49
N THR A 133 -2.13 15.27 -14.66
CA THR A 133 -3.12 14.33 -15.21
C THR A 133 -2.52 12.92 -15.36
N SER A 134 -1.26 12.83 -15.79
CA SER A 134 -0.57 11.54 -15.88
C SER A 134 -0.48 10.81 -14.54
N LEU A 135 -0.19 11.51 -13.45
CA LEU A 135 -0.08 10.91 -12.12
C LEU A 135 -1.42 10.38 -11.62
N ILE A 136 -2.51 11.08 -11.93
CA ILE A 136 -3.88 10.62 -11.64
C ILE A 136 -4.17 9.32 -12.37
N LEU A 137 -3.85 9.26 -13.66
CA LEU A 137 -4.12 8.08 -14.50
C LEU A 137 -3.23 6.90 -14.11
N ASP A 138 -1.96 7.15 -13.74
CA ASP A 138 -1.06 6.14 -13.19
C ASP A 138 -1.55 5.62 -11.84
N TYR A 139 -2.16 6.47 -11.01
CA TYR A 139 -2.79 6.04 -9.76
C TYR A 139 -4.00 5.13 -10.00
N LEU A 140 -4.80 5.37 -11.04
CA LEU A 140 -5.85 4.43 -11.45
C LEU A 140 -5.26 3.07 -11.87
N ALA A 141 -4.13 3.08 -12.57
CA ALA A 141 -3.43 1.85 -12.94
C ALA A 141 -2.94 1.06 -11.71
N ILE A 142 -2.48 1.74 -10.66
CA ILE A 142 -2.10 1.10 -9.38
C ILE A 142 -3.31 0.46 -8.69
N ARG A 143 -4.48 1.10 -8.77
CA ARG A 143 -5.72 0.60 -8.17
C ARG A 143 -6.37 -0.53 -8.96
N LEU A 144 -6.01 -0.76 -10.22
CA LEU A 144 -6.66 -1.76 -11.05
C LEU A 144 -6.46 -3.18 -10.46
N LYS A 145 -7.56 -3.94 -10.30
CA LYS A 145 -7.55 -5.37 -9.99
C LYS A 145 -7.02 -6.16 -11.18
N HIS A 146 -5.69 -6.19 -11.31
CA HIS A 146 -4.98 -6.67 -12.50
C HIS A 146 -5.35 -8.11 -12.91
N ARG A 147 -5.65 -8.99 -11.95
CA ARG A 147 -6.04 -10.39 -12.23
C ARG A 147 -7.40 -10.47 -12.91
N ASP A 148 -8.34 -9.63 -12.49
CA ASP A 148 -9.70 -9.60 -13.03
C ASP A 148 -9.73 -8.90 -14.39
N ALA A 149 -8.77 -7.99 -14.64
CA ALA A 149 -8.60 -7.28 -15.91
C ALA A 149 -7.70 -8.02 -16.93
N ALA A 150 -7.23 -9.23 -16.63
CA ALA A 150 -6.18 -9.90 -17.41
C ALA A 150 -6.53 -10.12 -18.89
N GLU A 151 -7.78 -10.48 -19.19
CA GLU A 151 -8.29 -10.76 -20.54
C GLU A 151 -8.95 -9.53 -21.20
N LEU A 152 -9.01 -8.40 -20.50
CA LEU A 152 -9.58 -7.17 -21.03
C LEU A 152 -8.56 -6.43 -21.87
N ALA A 153 -9.02 -5.89 -22.99
CA ALA A 153 -8.22 -5.06 -23.88
C ALA A 153 -9.04 -3.92 -24.47
N GLY A 154 -8.37 -2.81 -24.76
CA GLY A 154 -8.95 -1.72 -25.53
C GLY A 154 -8.23 -0.41 -25.27
N SER A 155 -8.62 0.60 -26.05
CA SER A 155 -7.94 1.89 -26.11
C SER A 155 -8.94 3.03 -26.05
N THR A 156 -8.64 4.06 -25.28
CA THR A 156 -9.48 5.26 -25.18
C THR A 156 -8.61 6.50 -25.22
N LEU A 157 -8.93 7.42 -26.12
CA LEU A 157 -8.33 8.75 -26.14
C LEU A 157 -9.13 9.67 -25.22
N LEU A 158 -8.50 10.13 -24.15
CA LEU A 158 -9.05 11.15 -23.26
C LEU A 158 -8.57 12.53 -23.71
N VAL A 159 -9.50 13.45 -23.94
CA VAL A 159 -9.24 14.85 -24.34
C VAL A 159 -9.76 15.78 -23.26
N LEU A 160 -8.86 16.54 -22.62
CA LEU A 160 -9.16 17.48 -21.56
C LEU A 160 -9.02 18.91 -22.11
N THR A 161 -10.16 19.53 -22.40
CA THR A 161 -10.26 20.78 -23.18
C THR A 161 -9.83 22.04 -22.45
N ASP A 162 -10.00 22.09 -21.13
CA ASP A 162 -9.67 23.22 -20.26
C ASP A 162 -8.16 23.37 -19.99
N VAL A 163 -7.42 22.27 -20.11
CA VAL A 163 -5.95 22.21 -19.95
C VAL A 163 -5.22 21.91 -21.26
N GLU A 164 -5.95 21.76 -22.37
CA GLU A 164 -5.42 21.42 -23.70
C GLU A 164 -4.55 20.14 -23.71
N GLU A 165 -4.93 19.13 -22.91
CA GLU A 165 -4.20 17.87 -22.79
C GLU A 165 -4.93 16.72 -23.51
N ARG A 166 -4.15 15.79 -24.07
CA ARG A 166 -4.64 14.54 -24.65
C ARG A 166 -3.88 13.36 -24.07
N HIS A 167 -4.58 12.32 -23.67
CA HIS A 167 -4.00 11.11 -23.08
C HIS A 167 -4.57 9.87 -23.75
N LEU A 168 -3.69 8.99 -24.23
CA LEU A 168 -4.06 7.66 -24.68
C LEU A 168 -4.02 6.72 -23.48
N LEU A 169 -5.16 6.09 -23.22
CA LEU A 169 -5.33 5.03 -22.22
C LEU A 169 -5.42 3.69 -22.95
N GLU A 170 -4.56 2.74 -22.59
CA GLU A 170 -4.56 1.40 -23.18
C GLU A 170 -4.64 0.36 -22.07
N LEU A 171 -5.72 -0.41 -22.06
CA LEU A 171 -5.85 -1.58 -21.20
C LEU A 171 -5.33 -2.80 -21.97
N SER A 172 -4.36 -3.50 -21.42
CA SER A 172 -3.92 -4.80 -21.95
C SER A 172 -3.18 -5.60 -20.89
N ASN A 173 -3.28 -6.93 -20.91
CA ASN A 173 -2.55 -7.83 -20.01
C ASN A 173 -2.75 -7.51 -18.51
N GLY A 174 -3.94 -7.02 -18.13
CA GLY A 174 -4.24 -6.60 -16.76
C GLY A 174 -3.57 -5.30 -16.31
N VAL A 175 -3.01 -4.50 -17.24
CA VAL A 175 -2.35 -3.23 -16.95
C VAL A 175 -3.04 -2.11 -17.72
N LEU A 176 -3.27 -0.99 -17.03
CA LEU A 176 -3.66 0.28 -17.64
C LEU A 176 -2.42 1.10 -17.95
N HIS A 177 -2.16 1.34 -19.23
CA HIS A 177 -1.14 2.24 -19.69
C HIS A 177 -1.73 3.62 -19.93
N ASN A 178 -0.97 4.66 -19.62
CA ASN A 178 -1.31 6.04 -19.88
C ASN A 178 -0.13 6.71 -20.58
N ARG A 179 -0.42 7.41 -21.68
CA ARG A 179 0.58 8.15 -22.45
C ARG A 179 0.03 9.50 -22.91
N PRO A 180 0.73 10.63 -22.65
CA PRO A 180 0.41 11.91 -23.27
C PRO A 180 0.54 11.83 -24.79
N VAL A 181 -0.39 12.47 -25.50
CA VAL A 181 -0.48 12.49 -26.97
C VAL A 181 -0.35 13.94 -27.44
N ALA A 182 0.48 14.19 -28.45
CA ALA A 182 0.62 15.53 -29.02
C ALA A 182 -0.65 15.96 -29.76
N ALA A 183 -0.93 17.27 -29.83
CA ALA A 183 -2.15 17.79 -30.45
C ALA A 183 -2.31 17.39 -31.94
N ASP A 184 -1.20 17.24 -32.66
CA ASP A 184 -1.13 16.87 -34.08
C ASP A 184 -0.95 15.36 -34.32
N GLU A 185 -0.81 14.56 -33.26
CA GLU A 185 -0.69 13.11 -33.36
C GLU A 185 -2.07 12.48 -33.62
N GLU A 186 -2.20 11.81 -34.77
CA GLU A 186 -3.35 10.96 -35.10
C GLU A 186 -3.22 9.63 -34.36
N VAL A 187 -4.23 9.30 -33.56
CA VAL A 187 -4.29 8.05 -32.79
C VAL A 187 -5.61 7.36 -33.13
N THR A 188 -5.55 6.09 -33.51
CA THR A 188 -6.75 5.25 -33.67
C THR A 188 -7.05 4.60 -32.32
N THR A 189 -8.27 4.80 -31.83
CA THR A 189 -8.74 4.23 -30.55
C THR A 189 -10.14 3.66 -30.70
N ASP A 190 -10.52 2.78 -29.78
CA ASP A 190 -11.87 2.21 -29.73
C ASP A 190 -12.90 3.26 -29.31
N ALA A 191 -12.50 4.18 -28.42
CA ALA A 191 -13.30 5.34 -28.01
C ALA A 191 -12.49 6.64 -27.89
N THR A 192 -13.19 7.76 -27.97
CA THR A 192 -12.70 9.08 -27.55
C THR A 192 -13.66 9.67 -26.52
N VAL A 193 -13.11 10.10 -25.39
CA VAL A 193 -13.83 10.81 -24.33
C VAL A 193 -13.31 12.25 -24.29
N THR A 194 -14.18 13.22 -24.57
CA THR A 194 -13.85 14.64 -24.54
C THR A 194 -14.58 15.32 -23.39
N SER A 195 -13.82 15.95 -22.50
CA SER A 195 -14.36 16.65 -21.33
C SER A 195 -13.36 17.68 -20.80
N THR A 196 -13.40 17.98 -19.50
CA THR A 196 -12.53 18.89 -18.78
C THR A 196 -11.77 18.16 -17.69
N ARG A 197 -10.65 18.72 -17.25
CA ARG A 197 -9.89 18.24 -16.10
C ARG A 197 -10.69 18.35 -14.81
N VAL A 198 -11.54 19.38 -14.70
CA VAL A 198 -12.50 19.51 -13.59
C VAL A 198 -13.44 18.31 -13.52
N TRP A 199 -13.99 17.88 -14.66
CA TRP A 199 -14.82 16.68 -14.73
C TRP A 199 -14.05 15.43 -14.31
N LEU A 200 -12.82 15.23 -14.80
CA LEU A 200 -11.99 14.09 -14.39
C LEU A 200 -11.76 14.07 -12.87
N ASN A 201 -11.50 15.22 -12.26
CA ASN A 201 -11.33 15.31 -10.81
C ASN A 201 -12.63 14.96 -10.07
N GLY A 202 -13.78 15.39 -10.58
CA GLY A 202 -15.10 15.03 -10.05
C GLY A 202 -15.40 13.55 -10.16
N LEU A 203 -15.02 12.93 -11.29
CA LEU A 203 -15.17 11.50 -11.54
C LEU A 203 -14.41 10.66 -10.50
N LEU A 204 -13.21 11.09 -10.11
CA LEU A 204 -12.39 10.40 -9.09
C LEU A 204 -12.93 10.56 -7.67
N ALA A 205 -13.70 11.61 -7.42
CA ALA A 205 -14.31 11.90 -6.13
C ALA A 205 -15.73 11.31 -6.01
N ALA A 206 -16.29 10.77 -7.10
CA ALA A 206 -17.61 10.18 -7.10
C ALA A 206 -17.64 8.83 -6.37
N ASP A 207 -18.73 8.57 -5.65
CA ASP A 207 -18.96 7.26 -5.01
C ASP A 207 -19.11 6.14 -6.05
N ASP A 208 -19.63 6.48 -7.24
CA ASP A 208 -19.74 5.57 -8.39
C ASP A 208 -19.21 6.23 -9.68
N PRO A 209 -17.89 6.11 -9.94
CA PRO A 209 -17.27 6.66 -11.14
C PRO A 209 -17.80 6.04 -12.44
N ALA A 210 -18.19 4.76 -12.44
CA ALA A 210 -18.68 4.10 -13.64
C ALA A 210 -20.02 4.69 -14.10
N THR A 211 -20.93 4.93 -13.15
CA THR A 211 -22.21 5.62 -13.45
C THR A 211 -21.96 7.07 -13.83
N ALA A 212 -21.08 7.80 -13.12
CA ALA A 212 -20.77 9.19 -13.41
C ALA A 212 -20.12 9.40 -14.80
N LEU A 213 -19.36 8.41 -15.31
CA LEU A 213 -18.83 8.45 -16.67
C LEU A 213 -19.94 8.36 -17.74
N THR A 214 -21.02 7.62 -17.47
CA THR A 214 -22.09 7.35 -18.46
C THR A 214 -23.31 8.26 -18.37
N SER A 215 -23.38 9.14 -17.37
CA SER A 215 -24.53 10.06 -17.19
C SER A 215 -24.68 11.08 -18.32
N GLY A 216 -23.60 11.33 -19.08
CA GLY A 216 -23.63 12.13 -20.31
C GLY A 216 -23.81 13.64 -20.11
N GLU A 217 -23.82 14.15 -18.87
CA GLU A 217 -24.04 15.58 -18.61
C GLU A 217 -22.76 16.44 -18.81
N ASP A 218 -21.58 15.84 -18.66
CA ASP A 218 -20.30 16.57 -18.62
C ASP A 218 -19.19 15.98 -19.51
N ALA A 219 -19.45 14.90 -20.26
CA ALA A 219 -18.47 14.27 -21.16
C ALA A 219 -19.12 13.83 -22.47
N ASP A 220 -18.45 14.15 -23.59
CA ASP A 220 -18.79 13.66 -24.92
C ASP A 220 -18.02 12.38 -25.23
N ILE A 221 -18.74 11.29 -25.46
CA ILE A 221 -18.15 9.96 -25.69
C ILE A 221 -18.52 9.47 -27.08
N THR A 222 -17.50 9.20 -27.88
CA THR A 222 -17.63 8.62 -29.22
C THR A 222 -16.91 7.27 -29.28
N GLY A 223 -17.45 6.31 -30.03
CA GLY A 223 -16.91 4.95 -30.13
C GLY A 223 -17.39 4.02 -29.00
N ASP A 224 -16.58 3.01 -28.66
CA ASP A 224 -16.85 1.99 -27.63
C ASP A 224 -16.00 2.21 -26.36
N PRO A 225 -16.56 2.82 -25.30
CA PRO A 225 -15.83 3.12 -24.06
C PRO A 225 -15.74 1.92 -23.09
N THR A 226 -16.08 0.70 -23.54
CA THR A 226 -16.15 -0.48 -22.67
C THR A 226 -14.86 -0.74 -21.90
N SER A 227 -13.68 -0.53 -22.52
CA SER A 227 -12.40 -0.72 -21.85
C SER A 227 -12.21 0.24 -20.67
N LEU A 228 -12.51 1.54 -20.84
CA LEU A 228 -12.43 2.55 -19.79
C LEU A 228 -13.48 2.31 -18.69
N LEU A 229 -14.71 1.94 -19.05
CA LEU A 229 -15.75 1.57 -18.08
C LEU A 229 -15.32 0.36 -17.23
N SER A 230 -14.70 -0.64 -17.86
CA SER A 230 -14.20 -1.82 -17.15
C SER A 230 -13.11 -1.46 -16.15
N VAL A 231 -12.24 -0.47 -16.46
CA VAL A 231 -11.23 0.02 -15.49
C VAL A 231 -11.91 0.55 -14.23
N PHE A 232 -12.90 1.44 -14.36
CA PHE A 232 -13.59 2.02 -13.20
C PHE A 232 -14.36 0.96 -12.39
N GLY A 233 -14.93 -0.05 -13.06
CA GLY A 233 -15.59 -1.19 -12.39
C GLY A 233 -14.63 -2.16 -11.69
N LEU A 234 -13.33 -2.09 -11.97
CA LEU A 234 -12.29 -2.99 -11.44
C LEU A 234 -11.26 -2.27 -10.57
N LEU A 235 -11.55 -1.06 -10.10
CA LEU A 235 -10.68 -0.39 -9.14
C LEU A 235 -10.79 -1.04 -7.77
N ASP A 236 -9.64 -1.22 -7.11
CA ASP A 236 -9.54 -1.71 -5.76
C ASP A 236 -9.70 -0.59 -4.74
N GLU A 237 -10.09 -0.98 -3.54
CA GLU A 237 -10.14 -0.13 -2.37
C GLU A 237 -9.12 -0.61 -1.36
N PHE A 238 -8.24 0.29 -0.93
CA PHE A 238 -7.21 -0.05 0.04
C PHE A 238 -7.74 0.24 1.46
N PRO A 239 -7.94 -0.79 2.30
CA PRO A 239 -8.33 -0.56 3.68
C PRO A 239 -7.20 0.19 4.39
N PHE A 240 -7.54 1.31 5.03
CA PHE A 240 -6.57 2.14 5.74
C PHE A 240 -5.94 1.42 6.94
N TRP A 241 -6.77 0.66 7.68
CA TRP A 241 -6.40 -0.03 8.91
C TRP A 241 -6.00 -1.48 8.63
N PHE A 242 -4.92 -1.68 7.87
CA PHE A 242 -4.32 -3.01 7.69
C PHE A 242 -3.40 -3.35 8.87
N ASP A 243 -3.30 -4.65 9.20
CA ASP A 243 -2.49 -5.13 10.31
C ASP A 243 -0.98 -4.93 10.05
N ILE A 244 -0.24 -4.51 11.07
CA ILE A 244 1.22 -4.25 11.01
C ILE A 244 1.99 -5.16 11.96
N VAL A 245 1.57 -5.22 13.22
CA VAL A 245 2.26 -5.98 14.28
C VAL A 245 1.82 -7.44 14.37
N THR A 246 0.80 -7.81 13.60
CA THR A 246 0.27 -9.17 13.41
C THR A 246 0.07 -9.47 11.92
N PRO A 247 -0.02 -10.75 11.53
CA PRO A 247 -0.33 -11.16 10.15
C PRO A 247 -1.69 -10.71 9.64
#